data_AF-A0A431M835-F1
#
_entry.id   AF-A0A431M835-F1
#
_cell.length_a   1.000
_cell.length_b   1.000
_cell.length_c   1.000
_cell.angle_alpha   90.00
_cell.angle_beta   90.00
_cell.angle_gamma   90.00
#
_symmetry.space_group_name_H-M   'P 1'
#
loop_
_entity.id
_entity.type
_entity.pdbx_description
1 polymer ?
#
loop_
_entity_poly.entity_id
_entity_poly.type
_entity_poly.pdbx_seq_one_letter_code
_entity_poly.pdbx_strand_id
1 'polypeptide(L)'
;MKFNLKTLVAAVALVAAAGANAAAIDTGAGGNGGLFFNVWDATGSYTRNLGVDLTSFETAVNGAANGVQVYNFAADSTLTSWLSGKSSFSWNIMAVDNQGAVRVLETAGQSATLTAKASNIVRTAALQTTTLVGSINAPLASANSATYTTADAGYVGKAAGGVSTINSNIGWPTAALGSAANNSYAAGLLIEEANGNAAGTTVVANTILGNANGARAYFDANNTLVIQTADAVAAVPEPETYAMFLAGLGLMGVIARRRGNRA
;
A
#
# COMPACT_ATOMS: atom_id res chain seq x y z
N MET A 1 -16.38 -9.14 -44.01
CA MET A 1 -16.48 -8.16 -42.90
C MET A 1 -15.78 -8.75 -41.69
N LYS A 2 -14.66 -8.14 -41.24
CA LYS A 2 -13.87 -8.61 -40.09
C LYS A 2 -14.30 -7.84 -38.86
N PHE A 3 -15.07 -8.46 -37.98
CA PHE A 3 -15.25 -7.96 -36.62
C PHE A 3 -14.26 -8.70 -35.71
N ASN A 4 -13.14 -8.04 -35.42
CA ASN A 4 -12.22 -8.45 -34.35
C ASN A 4 -12.78 -7.91 -33.03
N LEU A 5 -13.64 -8.67 -32.35
CA LEU A 5 -13.87 -8.46 -30.92
C LEU A 5 -12.67 -9.03 -30.18
N LYS A 6 -11.63 -8.20 -30.04
CA LYS A 6 -10.70 -8.33 -28.91
C LYS A 6 -11.58 -8.25 -27.67
N THR A 7 -11.66 -9.33 -26.92
CA THR A 7 -12.29 -9.42 -25.60
C THR A 7 -11.73 -8.28 -24.74
N LEU A 8 -12.51 -7.20 -24.64
CA LEU A 8 -12.30 -6.17 -23.62
C LEU A 8 -12.55 -6.87 -22.28
N VAL A 9 -11.48 -7.30 -21.61
CA VAL A 9 -11.54 -7.54 -20.18
C VAL A 9 -11.71 -6.15 -19.57
N ALA A 10 -12.92 -5.86 -19.14
CA ALA A 10 -13.22 -4.64 -18.41
C ALA A 10 -12.55 -4.73 -17.05
N ALA A 11 -11.32 -4.21 -16.95
CA ALA A 11 -10.74 -3.86 -15.67
C ALA A 11 -11.63 -2.79 -15.04
N VAL A 12 -12.46 -3.18 -14.07
CA VAL A 12 -13.12 -2.22 -13.19
C VAL A 12 -12.03 -1.68 -12.27
N ALA A 13 -11.26 -0.72 -12.77
CA ALA A 13 -10.45 0.15 -11.94
C ALA A 13 -11.42 1.03 -11.17
N LEU A 14 -11.79 0.63 -9.95
CA LEU A 14 -12.37 1.57 -9.00
C LEU A 14 -11.23 2.52 -8.64
N VAL A 15 -11.05 3.57 -9.44
CA VAL A 15 -10.22 4.71 -9.05
C VAL A 15 -10.99 5.40 -7.94
N ALA A 16 -10.76 4.96 -6.70
CA ALA A 16 -11.11 5.77 -5.55
C ALA A 16 -10.24 7.03 -5.67
N ALA A 17 -10.82 8.10 -6.22
CA ALA A 17 -10.24 9.42 -6.14
C ALA A 17 -10.18 9.77 -4.66
N ALA A 18 -9.04 9.46 -4.03
CA ALA A 18 -8.78 9.81 -2.64
C ALA A 18 -8.56 11.32 -2.60
N GLY A 19 -9.67 12.05 -2.60
CA GLY A 19 -9.70 13.47 -2.35
C GLY A 19 -9.34 13.67 -0.89
N ALA A 20 -8.17 14.27 -0.63
CA ALA A 20 -7.82 14.73 0.70
C ALA A 20 -8.86 15.77 1.12
N ASN A 21 -9.76 15.37 2.02
CA ASN A 21 -10.60 16.33 2.74
C ASN A 21 -9.71 17.07 3.72
N ALA A 22 -9.81 18.41 3.75
CA ALA A 22 -9.06 19.30 4.63
C ALA A 22 -9.42 19.02 6.11
N ALA A 23 -8.82 17.97 6.66
CA ALA A 23 -9.04 17.48 7.99
C ALA A 23 -7.75 16.86 8.53
N ALA A 24 -7.55 17.00 9.84
CA ALA A 24 -6.50 16.32 10.57
C ALA A 24 -6.54 14.80 10.30
N ILE A 25 -5.38 14.16 10.36
CA ILE A 25 -5.26 12.70 10.26
C ILE A 25 -5.89 12.09 11.51
N ASP A 26 -6.75 11.08 11.36
CA ASP A 26 -7.22 10.33 12.53
C ASP A 26 -6.04 9.65 13.22
N THR A 27 -5.86 9.92 14.51
CA THR A 27 -4.70 9.45 15.29
C THR A 27 -4.76 7.94 15.58
N GLY A 28 -5.88 7.27 15.29
CA GLY A 28 -6.09 5.88 15.65
C GLY A 28 -6.25 5.67 17.16
N ALA A 29 -6.34 6.75 17.94
CA ALA A 29 -6.54 6.70 19.38
C ALA A 29 -7.89 6.08 19.75
N GLY A 30 -8.90 6.18 18.88
CA GLY A 30 -10.20 5.50 19.00
C GLY A 30 -10.28 4.15 18.29
N GLY A 31 -9.16 3.68 17.70
CA GLY A 31 -9.14 2.63 16.69
C GLY A 31 -9.21 3.20 15.27
N ASN A 32 -8.93 2.38 14.27
CA ASN A 32 -9.10 2.69 12.84
C ASN A 32 -8.53 4.05 12.36
N GLY A 33 -7.23 4.30 12.57
CA GLY A 33 -6.62 5.58 12.21
C GLY A 33 -6.55 5.84 10.70
N GLY A 34 -6.22 7.09 10.35
CA GLY A 34 -6.14 7.56 8.97
C GLY A 34 -4.81 7.22 8.33
N LEU A 35 -4.82 6.89 7.04
CA LEU A 35 -3.62 6.77 6.24
C LEU A 35 -3.00 8.15 6.02
N PHE A 36 -1.70 8.23 6.27
CA PHE A 36 -0.90 9.42 6.02
C PHE A 36 0.40 9.07 5.35
N PHE A 37 0.86 10.01 4.55
CA PHE A 37 2.05 9.88 3.73
C PHE A 37 3.12 10.84 4.20
N ASN A 38 4.35 10.36 4.36
CA ASN A 38 5.48 11.17 4.78
C ASN A 38 6.63 11.10 3.77
N VAL A 39 7.31 12.23 3.59
CA VAL A 39 8.62 12.34 2.95
C VAL A 39 9.54 13.12 3.87
N TRP A 40 10.79 12.71 4.03
CA TRP A 40 11.73 13.44 4.85
C TRP A 40 13.17 13.23 4.41
N ASP A 41 14.01 14.16 4.85
CA ASP A 41 15.46 14.05 4.80
C ASP A 41 16.03 14.62 6.10
N ALA A 42 17.35 14.78 6.18
CA ALA A 42 18.00 15.33 7.37
C ALA A 42 17.64 16.79 7.68
N THR A 43 16.94 17.50 6.79
CA THR A 43 16.64 18.93 6.90
C THR A 43 15.18 19.24 7.26
N GLY A 44 14.28 18.28 7.09
CA GLY A 44 12.88 18.42 7.43
C GLY A 44 12.01 17.31 6.83
N SER A 45 10.71 17.48 6.93
CA SER A 45 9.74 16.55 6.38
C SER A 45 8.52 17.23 5.78
N TYR A 46 7.81 16.48 4.96
CA TYR A 46 6.48 16.74 4.45
C TYR A 46 5.56 15.61 4.91
N THR A 47 4.35 15.95 5.32
CA THR A 47 3.31 14.96 5.60
C THR A 47 1.99 15.38 4.96
N ARG A 48 1.23 14.39 4.47
CA ARG A 48 -0.10 14.56 3.89
C ARG A 48 -1.09 13.55 4.44
N ASN A 49 -2.29 14.01 4.75
CA ASN A 49 -3.43 13.14 4.99
C ASN A 49 -3.91 12.54 3.65
N LEU A 50 -4.00 11.21 3.56
CA LEU A 50 -4.49 10.53 2.36
C LEU A 50 -6.02 10.44 2.31
N GLY A 51 -6.71 10.76 3.41
CA GLY A 51 -8.17 10.82 3.46
C GLY A 51 -8.87 9.45 3.40
N VAL A 52 -8.14 8.38 3.70
CA VAL A 52 -8.65 7.01 3.76
C VAL A 52 -8.34 6.44 5.14
N ASP A 53 -9.31 5.85 5.83
CA ASP A 53 -9.07 5.14 7.08
C ASP A 53 -8.55 3.71 6.85
N LEU A 54 -7.89 3.16 7.87
CA LEU A 54 -7.21 1.86 7.82
C LEU A 54 -8.14 0.72 7.35
N THR A 55 -9.32 0.58 7.95
CA THR A 55 -10.29 -0.50 7.67
C THR A 55 -10.87 -0.36 6.27
N SER A 56 -11.19 0.85 5.83
CA SER A 56 -11.66 1.12 4.48
C SER A 56 -10.59 0.78 3.44
N PHE A 57 -9.33 1.14 3.71
CA PHE A 57 -8.20 0.80 2.85
C PHE A 57 -7.97 -0.72 2.77
N GLU A 58 -7.89 -1.40 3.92
CA GLU A 58 -7.77 -2.87 3.99
C GLU A 58 -8.88 -3.58 3.22
N THR A 59 -10.12 -3.15 3.43
CA THR A 59 -11.29 -3.75 2.77
C THR A 59 -11.18 -3.61 1.26
N ALA A 60 -10.80 -2.44 0.76
CA ALA A 60 -10.65 -2.19 -0.67
C ALA A 60 -9.49 -2.99 -1.28
N VAL A 61 -8.33 -2.99 -0.61
CA VAL A 61 -7.11 -3.66 -1.09
C VAL A 61 -7.22 -5.18 -1.04
N ASN A 62 -7.82 -5.75 0.01
CA ASN A 62 -8.02 -7.20 0.14
C ASN A 62 -9.23 -7.69 -0.66
N GLY A 63 -10.23 -6.84 -0.90
CA GLY A 63 -11.39 -7.11 -1.75
C GLY A 63 -11.07 -7.23 -3.24
N ALA A 64 -9.83 -6.96 -3.64
CA ALA A 64 -9.32 -6.94 -5.01
C ALA A 64 -9.22 -8.34 -5.68
N ALA A 65 -10.05 -9.31 -5.28
CA ALA A 65 -9.96 -10.72 -5.68
C ALA A 65 -9.94 -10.95 -7.21
N ASN A 66 -10.40 -9.99 -8.03
CA ASN A 66 -10.40 -10.07 -9.49
C ASN A 66 -10.09 -8.72 -10.20
N GLY A 67 -9.48 -7.74 -9.54
CA GLY A 67 -9.22 -6.43 -10.17
C GLY A 67 -8.11 -5.62 -9.52
N VAL A 68 -7.43 -4.79 -10.32
CA VAL A 68 -6.40 -3.86 -9.85
C VAL A 68 -7.05 -2.67 -9.15
N GLN A 69 -6.74 -2.46 -7.88
CA GLN A 69 -7.06 -1.24 -7.15
C GLN A 69 -5.89 -0.28 -7.29
N VAL A 70 -6.17 0.99 -7.62
CA VAL A 70 -5.16 2.03 -7.77
C VAL A 70 -5.61 3.29 -7.03
N TYR A 71 -4.77 3.74 -6.11
CA TYR A 71 -4.88 5.04 -5.47
C TYR A 71 -3.78 5.94 -6.00
N ASN A 72 -4.15 7.11 -6.52
CA ASN A 72 -3.23 8.09 -7.06
C ASN A 72 -3.34 9.39 -6.27
N PHE A 73 -2.23 9.81 -5.68
CA PHE A 73 -2.12 11.05 -4.94
C PHE A 73 -1.11 11.95 -5.64
N ALA A 74 -1.60 12.78 -6.56
CA ALA A 74 -0.76 13.75 -7.26
C ALA A 74 -0.06 14.67 -6.26
N ALA A 75 1.19 15.05 -6.56
CA ALA A 75 1.93 16.00 -5.74
C ALA A 75 1.16 17.33 -5.64
N ASP A 76 0.98 17.81 -4.41
CA ASP A 76 0.47 19.16 -4.18
C ASP A 76 1.62 20.18 -4.24
N SER A 77 1.28 21.46 -4.22
CA SER A 77 2.27 22.55 -4.25
C SER A 77 3.28 22.47 -3.11
N THR A 78 2.85 21.98 -1.95
CA THR A 78 3.69 21.86 -0.75
C THR A 78 4.74 20.77 -0.94
N LEU A 79 4.36 19.59 -1.46
CA LEU A 79 5.28 18.51 -1.79
C LEU A 79 6.21 18.90 -2.93
N THR A 80 5.70 19.50 -4.00
CA THR A 80 6.52 20.00 -5.11
C THR A 80 7.57 20.99 -4.62
N SER A 81 7.19 21.92 -3.75
CA SER A 81 8.13 22.87 -3.15
C SER A 81 9.14 22.17 -2.23
N TRP A 82 8.72 21.18 -1.45
CA TRP A 82 9.61 20.47 -0.54
C TRP A 82 10.65 19.61 -1.27
N LEU A 83 10.24 18.93 -2.35
CA LEU A 83 11.12 18.10 -3.19
C LEU A 83 12.08 18.93 -4.06
N SER A 84 11.84 20.23 -4.22
CA SER A 84 12.68 21.10 -5.04
C SER A 84 14.13 21.08 -4.58
N GLY A 85 15.03 20.57 -5.44
CA GLY A 85 16.46 20.46 -5.16
C GLY A 85 16.87 19.29 -4.26
N LYS A 86 15.94 18.38 -3.93
CA LYS A 86 16.22 17.17 -3.15
C LYS A 86 16.61 16.01 -4.09
N SER A 87 17.78 15.41 -3.86
CA SER A 87 18.25 14.23 -4.60
C SER A 87 18.21 12.94 -3.79
N SER A 88 18.04 13.03 -2.47
CA SER A 88 17.91 11.90 -1.57
C SER A 88 16.88 12.25 -0.49
N PHE A 89 15.96 11.32 -0.27
CA PHE A 89 14.93 11.42 0.76
C PHE A 89 14.45 10.01 1.10
N SER A 90 13.87 9.90 2.29
CA SER A 90 13.10 8.74 2.70
C SER A 90 11.61 9.05 2.62
N TRP A 91 10.80 8.04 2.38
CA TRP A 91 9.35 8.19 2.41
C TRP A 91 8.67 6.93 2.97
N ASN A 92 7.46 7.10 3.50
CA ASN A 92 6.61 5.98 3.86
C ASN A 92 5.13 6.38 3.81
N ILE A 93 4.28 5.38 3.78
CA ILE A 93 2.87 5.52 4.15
C ILE A 93 2.71 4.82 5.49
N MET A 94 1.94 5.42 6.40
CA MET A 94 1.64 4.83 7.69
C MET A 94 0.16 4.98 8.02
N ALA A 95 -0.34 4.09 8.86
CA ALA A 95 -1.60 4.22 9.57
C ALA A 95 -1.51 3.40 10.88
N VAL A 96 -2.38 3.71 11.83
CA VAL A 96 -2.34 3.06 13.14
C VAL A 96 -3.72 2.79 13.69
N ASP A 97 -3.87 1.65 14.34
CA ASP A 97 -4.95 1.33 15.25
C ASP A 97 -4.33 1.11 16.62
N ASN A 98 -4.66 1.98 17.59
CA ASN A 98 -4.18 1.87 18.96
C ASN A 98 -5.27 1.43 19.95
N GLN A 99 -6.47 1.10 19.46
CA GLN A 99 -7.58 0.56 20.25
C GLN A 99 -8.39 -0.44 19.43
N GLY A 100 -8.42 -1.70 19.87
CA GLY A 100 -9.05 -2.78 19.12
C GLY A 100 -8.02 -3.83 18.74
N ALA A 101 -7.77 -4.00 17.44
CA ALA A 101 -6.85 -5.00 16.92
C ALA A 101 -5.36 -4.64 17.09
N VAL A 102 -5.04 -3.42 17.57
CA VAL A 102 -3.67 -2.91 17.82
C VAL A 102 -2.71 -3.17 16.67
N ARG A 103 -2.68 -2.26 15.70
CA ARG A 103 -1.98 -2.49 14.43
C ARG A 103 -1.21 -1.26 13.99
N VAL A 104 -0.06 -1.48 13.36
CA VAL A 104 0.68 -0.46 12.62
C VAL A 104 0.78 -0.92 11.19
N LEU A 105 0.17 -0.16 10.28
CA LEU A 105 0.35 -0.34 8.85
C LEU A 105 1.46 0.60 8.41
N GLU A 106 2.43 0.09 7.66
CA GLU A 106 3.39 0.95 6.98
C GLU A 106 3.94 0.31 5.71
N THR A 107 4.48 1.15 4.82
CA THR A 107 5.24 0.68 3.66
C THR A 107 6.55 0.04 4.06
N ALA A 108 6.83 -1.17 3.57
CA ALA A 108 8.02 -1.92 3.88
C ALA A 108 8.69 -2.51 2.62
N GLY A 109 10.01 -2.61 2.63
CA GLY A 109 10.76 -3.31 1.59
C GLY A 109 10.36 -4.78 1.50
N GLN A 110 10.48 -5.40 0.32
CA GLN A 110 10.04 -6.78 0.09
C GLN A 110 10.73 -7.84 0.98
N SER A 111 11.90 -7.51 1.53
CA SER A 111 12.65 -8.36 2.47
C SER A 111 12.41 -7.98 3.93
N ALA A 112 11.55 -7.00 4.20
CA ALA A 112 11.15 -6.67 5.55
C ALA A 112 10.44 -7.89 6.14
N THR A 113 11.06 -8.44 7.17
CA THR A 113 10.47 -9.54 7.92
C THR A 113 10.28 -9.04 9.32
N LEU A 114 9.08 -9.24 9.86
CA LEU A 114 8.85 -8.98 11.26
C LEU A 114 9.68 -10.00 12.05
N THR A 115 10.78 -9.54 12.65
CA THR A 115 11.50 -10.36 13.62
C THR A 115 10.53 -10.62 14.77
N ALA A 116 10.34 -11.87 15.20
CA ALA A 116 9.38 -12.20 16.25
C ALA A 116 9.45 -11.21 17.44
N LYS A 117 8.43 -10.37 17.57
CA LYS A 117 8.29 -9.39 18.66
C LYS A 117 7.16 -9.80 19.59
N ALA A 118 7.30 -9.43 20.85
CA ALA A 118 6.21 -9.53 21.81
C ALA A 118 5.11 -8.50 21.48
N SER A 119 3.83 -8.86 21.69
CA SER A 119 2.69 -8.01 21.31
C SER A 119 2.69 -6.63 21.97
N ASN A 120 3.26 -6.50 23.17
CA ASN A 120 3.44 -5.22 23.84
C ASN A 120 4.33 -4.24 23.05
N ILE A 121 5.25 -4.73 22.24
CA ILE A 121 6.14 -3.90 21.43
C ILE A 121 5.39 -3.28 20.24
N VAL A 122 4.46 -4.02 19.61
CA VAL A 122 3.59 -3.45 18.56
C VAL A 122 2.65 -2.40 19.15
N ARG A 123 2.13 -2.63 20.37
CA ARG A 123 1.37 -1.59 21.08
C ARG A 123 2.22 -0.35 21.37
N THR A 124 3.48 -0.52 21.76
CA THR A 124 4.41 0.61 21.92
C THR A 124 4.59 1.37 20.61
N ALA A 125 4.77 0.66 19.50
CA ALA A 125 4.85 1.27 18.16
C ALA A 125 3.56 2.00 17.77
N ALA A 126 2.39 1.42 18.07
CA ALA A 126 1.08 2.04 17.82
C ALA A 126 0.88 3.31 18.66
N LEU A 127 1.23 3.28 19.95
CA LEU A 127 1.21 4.46 20.82
C LEU A 127 2.15 5.56 20.32
N GLN A 128 3.35 5.20 19.87
CA GLN A 128 4.31 6.14 19.31
C GLN A 128 3.81 6.75 18.00
N THR A 129 3.22 5.94 17.12
CA THR A 129 2.61 6.42 15.87
C THR A 129 1.44 7.36 16.17
N THR A 130 0.57 7.02 17.11
CA THR A 130 -0.53 7.89 17.59
C THR A 130 0.01 9.24 18.07
N THR A 131 1.10 9.23 18.84
CA THR A 131 1.75 10.45 19.37
C THR A 131 2.37 11.29 18.26
N LEU A 132 3.02 10.64 17.28
CA LEU A 132 3.59 11.30 16.11
C LEU A 132 2.49 11.97 15.29
N VAL A 133 1.38 11.27 14.99
CA VAL A 133 0.24 11.84 14.27
C VAL A 133 -0.36 13.02 15.02
N GLY A 134 -0.48 12.94 16.35
CA GLY A 134 -0.91 14.09 17.16
C GLY A 134 -0.02 15.33 16.99
N SER A 135 1.30 15.12 16.86
CA SER A 135 2.27 16.21 16.63
C SER A 135 2.21 16.75 15.18
N ILE A 136 1.94 15.88 14.21
CA ILE A 136 1.74 16.21 12.80
C ILE A 136 0.43 17.01 12.61
N ASN A 137 -0.62 16.70 13.36
CA ASN A 137 -1.94 17.31 13.15
C ASN A 137 -2.00 18.80 13.46
N ALA A 138 -1.08 19.36 14.25
CA ALA A 138 -1.11 20.77 14.60
C ALA A 138 -1.05 21.68 13.34
N PRO A 139 -0.11 21.49 12.39
CA PRO A 139 -0.13 22.20 11.10
C PRO A 139 -1.18 21.75 10.08
N LEU A 140 -1.73 20.53 10.20
CA LEU A 140 -2.74 19.99 9.27
C LEU A 140 -4.18 20.41 9.59
N ALA A 141 -4.42 21.13 10.70
CA ALA A 141 -5.76 21.53 11.10
C ALA A 141 -6.51 22.37 10.05
N SER A 142 -5.80 23.03 9.13
CA SER A 142 -6.36 23.84 8.05
C SER A 142 -5.86 23.48 6.65
N ALA A 143 -5.13 22.37 6.50
CA ALA A 143 -4.50 21.99 5.23
C ALA A 143 -4.39 20.47 5.09
N ASN A 144 -4.41 19.99 3.84
CA ASN A 144 -4.25 18.56 3.53
C ASN A 144 -2.82 18.04 3.75
N SER A 145 -1.86 18.96 3.74
CA SER A 145 -0.44 18.67 3.87
C SER A 145 0.31 19.81 4.53
N ALA A 146 1.45 19.49 5.15
CA ALA A 146 2.31 20.45 5.82
C ALA A 146 3.77 20.02 5.79
N THR A 147 4.66 20.97 6.01
CA THR A 147 6.09 20.74 6.18
C THR A 147 6.51 20.97 7.63
N TYR A 148 7.54 20.26 8.06
CA TYR A 148 8.10 20.31 9.40
C TYR A 148 9.62 20.47 9.31
N THR A 149 10.15 21.40 10.08
CA THR A 149 11.59 21.57 10.31
C THR A 149 12.08 20.54 11.32
N THR A 150 13.39 20.32 11.42
CA THR A 150 13.96 19.34 12.36
C THR A 150 13.67 19.65 13.84
N ALA A 151 13.33 20.89 14.17
CA ALA A 151 12.95 21.31 15.51
C ALA A 151 11.49 20.91 15.86
N ASP A 152 10.61 20.80 14.87
CA ASP A 152 9.18 20.62 15.07
C ASP A 152 8.85 19.25 15.66
N ALA A 153 7.85 19.19 16.54
CA ALA A 153 7.37 17.94 17.14
C ALA A 153 6.97 16.90 16.07
N GLY A 154 6.36 17.36 14.97
CA GLY A 154 5.89 16.51 13.86
C GLY A 154 6.95 16.12 12.83
N TYR A 155 8.24 16.49 13.01
CA TYR A 155 9.28 16.02 12.10
C TYR A 155 9.48 14.50 12.21
N VAL A 156 9.14 13.77 11.14
CA VAL A 156 9.08 12.31 11.15
C VAL A 156 10.46 11.64 11.17
N GLY A 157 11.50 12.35 10.72
CA GLY A 157 12.88 11.89 10.69
C GLY A 157 13.62 12.04 12.04
N LYS A 158 12.90 12.28 13.14
CA LYS A 158 13.51 12.38 14.48
C LYS A 158 14.17 11.08 14.92
N ALA A 159 15.31 11.22 15.61
CA ALA A 159 16.01 10.09 16.21
C ALA A 159 15.19 9.40 17.31
N ALA A 160 14.44 10.19 18.10
CA ALA A 160 13.56 9.70 19.15
C ALA A 160 12.10 10.05 18.83
N GLY A 161 11.23 9.03 18.83
CA GLY A 161 9.79 9.20 18.58
C GLY A 161 9.43 9.45 17.11
N GLY A 162 10.41 9.46 16.20
CA GLY A 162 10.19 9.44 14.75
C GLY A 162 10.02 8.02 14.21
N VAL A 163 9.89 7.92 12.89
CA VAL A 163 9.66 6.66 12.16
C VAL A 163 10.72 5.61 12.49
N SER A 164 12.00 5.98 12.55
CA SER A 164 13.08 5.05 12.88
C SER A 164 12.88 4.32 14.24
N THR A 165 12.36 5.03 15.25
CA THR A 165 12.05 4.42 16.56
C THR A 165 10.88 3.45 16.46
N ILE A 166 9.83 3.82 15.73
CA ILE A 166 8.64 2.99 15.50
C ILE A 166 9.04 1.70 14.76
N ASN A 167 9.81 1.81 13.68
CA ASN A 167 10.25 0.69 12.86
C ASN A 167 11.16 -0.25 13.65
N SER A 168 12.03 0.30 14.51
CA SER A 168 12.88 -0.47 15.42
C SER A 168 12.06 -1.33 16.39
N ASN A 169 10.92 -0.83 16.87
CA ASN A 169 10.02 -1.59 17.74
C ASN A 169 9.43 -2.79 16.99
N ILE A 170 8.84 -2.57 15.82
CA ILE A 170 8.24 -3.65 15.03
C ILE A 170 9.28 -4.54 14.32
N GLY A 171 10.56 -4.14 14.32
CA GLY A 171 11.65 -4.93 13.76
C GLY A 171 11.78 -4.81 12.24
N TRP A 172 11.19 -3.77 11.66
CA TRP A 172 11.43 -3.39 10.27
C TRP A 172 12.68 -2.50 10.22
N PRO A 173 13.74 -2.89 9.51
CA PRO A 173 14.92 -2.05 9.40
C PRO A 173 14.55 -0.74 8.68
N THR A 174 15.24 0.36 8.98
CA THR A 174 15.06 1.64 8.25
C THR A 174 15.38 1.54 6.76
N ALA A 175 16.12 0.51 6.35
CA ALA A 175 16.31 0.13 4.94
C ALA A 175 15.01 -0.38 4.25
N ALA A 176 13.93 -0.60 5.01
CA ALA A 176 12.60 -0.93 4.50
C ALA A 176 11.80 0.32 4.10
N LEU A 177 12.33 1.52 4.32
CA LEU A 177 11.70 2.78 3.94
C LEU A 177 11.92 3.10 2.46
N GLY A 178 11.03 3.94 1.93
CA GLY A 178 11.04 4.32 0.53
C GLY A 178 12.14 5.31 0.23
N SER A 179 12.57 5.34 -1.02
CA SER A 179 13.50 6.30 -1.58
C SER A 179 13.04 6.71 -2.99
N ALA A 180 13.77 7.62 -3.62
CA ALA A 180 13.55 7.99 -5.03
C ALA A 180 13.70 6.80 -6.00
N ALA A 181 14.35 5.70 -5.60
CA ALA A 181 14.47 4.50 -6.43
C ALA A 181 13.17 3.67 -6.50
N ASN A 182 12.26 3.85 -5.55
CA ASN A 182 10.98 3.13 -5.51
C ASN A 182 9.97 3.83 -6.41
N ASN A 183 10.19 3.75 -7.72
CA ASN A 183 9.52 4.61 -8.71
C ASN A 183 8.58 3.90 -9.70
N SER A 184 8.27 2.65 -9.44
CA SER A 184 7.39 1.81 -10.25
C SER A 184 6.78 0.73 -9.37
N TYR A 185 5.75 0.06 -9.86
CA TYR A 185 5.18 -1.09 -9.16
C TYR A 185 6.24 -2.16 -8.81
N ALA A 186 7.12 -2.50 -9.77
CA ALA A 186 8.15 -3.51 -9.58
C ALA A 186 9.22 -3.11 -8.53
N ALA A 187 9.58 -1.83 -8.49
CA ALA A 187 10.52 -1.28 -7.50
C ALA A 187 9.83 -0.79 -6.22
N GLY A 188 8.49 -0.85 -6.15
CA GLY A 188 7.69 -0.31 -5.07
C GLY A 188 7.81 -1.12 -3.78
N LEU A 189 7.45 -0.47 -2.68
CA LEU A 189 7.39 -1.07 -1.35
C LEU A 189 6.08 -1.79 -1.14
N LEU A 190 6.09 -2.90 -0.40
CA LEU A 190 4.86 -3.56 0.04
C LEU A 190 4.12 -2.68 1.06
N ILE A 191 2.81 -2.87 1.18
CA ILE A 191 2.03 -2.37 2.32
C ILE A 191 1.86 -3.53 3.31
N GLU A 192 2.42 -3.36 4.51
CA GLU A 192 2.48 -4.40 5.53
C GLU A 192 1.83 -3.92 6.83
N GLU A 193 1.27 -4.86 7.58
CA GLU A 193 0.68 -4.65 8.89
C GLU A 193 1.39 -5.47 9.97
N ALA A 194 1.88 -4.79 10.99
CA ALA A 194 2.29 -5.40 12.24
C ALA A 194 1.08 -5.51 13.19
N ASN A 195 0.60 -6.74 13.42
CA ASN A 195 -0.61 -7.02 14.20
C ASN A 195 -0.32 -7.44 15.65
N GLY A 196 -0.63 -6.58 16.61
CA GLY A 196 -0.55 -6.86 18.04
C GLY A 196 -1.79 -7.60 18.57
N ASN A 197 -1.63 -8.37 19.65
CA ASN A 197 -2.78 -8.88 20.42
C ASN A 197 -3.10 -7.96 21.61
N ALA A 198 -4.35 -8.03 22.08
CA ALA A 198 -4.82 -7.30 23.27
C ALA A 198 -3.98 -7.61 24.53
N ALA A 199 -3.48 -8.84 24.68
CA ALA A 199 -2.56 -9.25 25.73
C ALA A 199 -1.65 -10.42 25.28
N GLY A 200 -0.47 -10.54 25.93
CA GLY A 200 0.43 -11.68 25.78
C GLY A 200 1.75 -11.40 25.05
N THR A 201 2.60 -12.43 25.00
CA THR A 201 3.91 -12.45 24.31
C THR A 201 3.84 -13.19 22.96
N THR A 202 2.63 -13.57 22.52
CA THR A 202 2.43 -14.33 21.28
C THR A 202 2.97 -13.54 20.08
N VAL A 203 3.67 -14.26 19.20
CA VAL A 203 4.31 -13.73 18.00
C VAL A 203 3.27 -12.97 17.16
N VAL A 204 3.59 -11.70 16.92
CA VAL A 204 2.87 -10.77 16.05
C VAL A 204 2.84 -11.32 14.62
N ALA A 205 1.67 -11.27 13.98
CA ALA A 205 1.54 -11.63 12.57
C ALA A 205 1.90 -10.43 11.69
N ASN A 206 2.76 -10.65 10.69
CA ASN A 206 2.86 -9.73 9.56
C ASN A 206 1.79 -10.09 8.54
N THR A 207 1.03 -9.11 8.09
CA THR A 207 0.09 -9.28 6.98
C THR A 207 0.53 -8.38 5.85
N ILE A 208 0.89 -8.98 4.71
CA ILE A 208 1.02 -8.24 3.46
C ILE A 208 -0.40 -8.02 2.94
N LEU A 209 -0.80 -6.77 2.76
CA LEU A 209 -2.13 -6.45 2.23
C LEU A 209 -2.16 -6.70 0.72
N GLY A 210 -3.33 -7.07 0.19
CA GLY A 210 -3.57 -7.26 -1.23
C GLY A 210 -3.66 -8.72 -1.65
N ASN A 211 -3.62 -8.96 -2.96
CA ASN A 211 -3.65 -10.32 -3.50
C ASN A 211 -2.31 -11.06 -3.31
N ALA A 212 -2.14 -12.24 -3.91
CA ALA A 212 -0.93 -13.08 -3.75
C ALA A 212 0.42 -12.37 -4.03
N ASN A 213 0.39 -11.23 -4.74
CA ASN A 213 1.57 -10.44 -5.09
C ASN A 213 1.72 -9.14 -4.26
N GLY A 214 0.79 -8.90 -3.33
CA GLY A 214 0.73 -7.75 -2.43
C GLY A 214 0.25 -6.45 -3.09
N ALA A 215 -0.13 -5.49 -2.26
CA ALA A 215 -0.27 -4.08 -2.61
C ALA A 215 1.08 -3.39 -2.48
N ARG A 216 1.38 -2.48 -3.41
CA ARG A 216 2.63 -1.75 -3.44
C ARG A 216 2.43 -0.25 -3.53
N ALA A 217 3.26 0.50 -2.83
CA ALA A 217 3.39 1.94 -3.00
C ALA A 217 4.68 2.31 -3.74
N TYR A 218 4.60 3.35 -4.56
CA TYR A 218 5.75 3.91 -5.27
C TYR A 218 5.51 5.38 -5.65
N PHE A 219 6.58 6.09 -5.99
CA PHE A 219 6.57 7.44 -6.53
C PHE A 219 6.78 7.43 -8.03
N ASP A 220 5.78 7.78 -8.83
CA ASP A 220 5.97 7.82 -10.28
C ASP A 220 6.91 8.98 -10.71
N ALA A 221 7.20 9.04 -12.01
CA ALA A 221 8.05 10.08 -12.59
C ALA A 221 7.49 11.51 -12.44
N ASN A 222 6.21 11.67 -12.09
CA ASN A 222 5.54 12.95 -11.86
C ASN A 222 5.46 13.30 -10.37
N ASN A 223 6.16 12.57 -9.50
CA ASN A 223 6.05 12.66 -8.03
C ASN A 223 4.64 12.35 -7.52
N THR A 224 3.84 11.58 -8.27
CA THR A 224 2.56 11.04 -7.79
C THR A 224 2.87 9.87 -6.89
N LEU A 225 2.34 9.89 -5.67
CA LEU A 225 2.31 8.70 -4.84
C LEU A 225 1.22 7.77 -5.38
N VAL A 226 1.60 6.57 -5.76
CA VAL A 226 0.70 5.53 -6.26
C VAL A 226 0.69 4.37 -5.28
N ILE A 227 -0.50 3.90 -4.91
CA ILE A 227 -0.70 2.63 -4.22
C ILE A 227 -1.50 1.72 -5.14
N GLN A 228 -0.99 0.54 -5.44
CA GLN A 228 -1.56 -0.35 -6.43
C GLN A 228 -1.53 -1.80 -5.97
N THR A 229 -2.61 -2.55 -6.16
CA THR A 229 -2.58 -4.02 -6.05
C THR A 229 -2.05 -4.65 -7.33
N ALA A 230 -1.42 -5.82 -7.24
CA ALA A 230 -0.96 -6.50 -8.44
C ALA A 230 -2.11 -6.83 -9.40
N ASP A 231 -1.79 -6.92 -10.68
CA ASP A 231 -2.73 -7.51 -11.63
C ASP A 231 -3.02 -8.96 -11.21
N ALA A 232 -4.31 -9.31 -11.14
CA ALA A 232 -4.71 -10.69 -10.98
C ALA A 232 -4.36 -11.36 -12.30
N VAL A 233 -3.21 -12.03 -12.37
CA VAL A 233 -2.81 -12.79 -13.56
C VAL A 233 -4.00 -13.66 -13.93
N ALA A 234 -4.60 -13.38 -15.09
CA ALA A 234 -5.74 -14.15 -15.57
C ALA A 234 -5.32 -15.62 -15.55
N ALA A 235 -6.14 -16.47 -14.94
CA ALA A 235 -5.89 -17.91 -14.92
C ALA A 235 -5.59 -18.35 -16.36
N VAL A 236 -4.35 -18.74 -16.62
CA VAL A 236 -3.98 -19.32 -17.90
C VAL A 236 -4.81 -20.60 -17.97
N PRO A 237 -5.67 -20.79 -19.00
CA PRO A 237 -6.51 -21.98 -19.07
C PRO A 237 -5.63 -23.22 -18.92
N GLU A 238 -6.03 -24.13 -18.05
CA GLU A 238 -5.20 -25.28 -17.74
C GLU A 238 -4.97 -26.12 -19.01
N PRO A 239 -3.83 -26.84 -19.11
CA PRO A 239 -3.52 -27.66 -20.28
C PRO A 239 -4.65 -28.64 -20.66
N GLU A 240 -5.42 -29.10 -19.67
CA GLU A 240 -6.58 -29.95 -19.87
C GLU A 240 -7.76 -29.25 -20.55
N THR A 241 -7.95 -27.94 -20.34
CA THR A 241 -8.98 -27.16 -21.06
C THR A 241 -8.63 -27.07 -22.54
N TYR A 242 -7.35 -26.86 -22.86
CA TYR A 242 -6.86 -26.91 -24.24
C TYR A 242 -6.93 -28.31 -24.82
N ALA A 243 -6.61 -29.35 -24.04
CA ALA A 243 -6.71 -30.73 -24.46
C ALA A 243 -8.16 -31.16 -24.74
N MET A 244 -9.12 -30.72 -23.92
CA MET A 244 -10.56 -30.99 -24.12
C MET A 244 -11.10 -30.24 -25.34
N PHE A 245 -10.63 -29.01 -25.56
CA PHE A 245 -10.96 -28.27 -26.79
C PHE A 245 -10.38 -28.95 -28.04
N LEU A 246 -9.10 -29.37 -27.99
CA LEU A 246 -8.45 -30.14 -29.06
C LEU A 246 -9.12 -31.50 -29.28
N ALA A 247 -9.51 -32.20 -28.22
CA ALA A 247 -10.25 -33.46 -28.29
C ALA A 247 -11.63 -33.25 -28.95
N GLY A 248 -12.32 -32.17 -28.60
CA GLY A 248 -13.57 -31.77 -29.25
C GLY A 248 -13.40 -31.49 -30.74
N LEU A 249 -12.36 -30.74 -31.13
CA LEU A 249 -12.04 -30.47 -32.53
C LEU A 249 -11.62 -31.74 -33.29
N GLY A 250 -10.84 -32.61 -32.65
CA GLY A 250 -10.44 -33.91 -33.20
C GLY A 250 -11.64 -34.81 -33.48
N LEU A 251 -12.58 -34.90 -32.54
CA LEU A 251 -13.83 -35.66 -32.71
C LEU A 251 -14.67 -35.12 -33.86
N MET A 252 -14.82 -33.80 -33.96
CA MET A 252 -15.55 -33.16 -35.06
C MET A 252 -14.90 -33.41 -36.42
N GLY A 253 -13.56 -33.39 -36.48
CA GLY A 253 -12.81 -33.75 -37.70
C GLY A 253 -13.03 -35.20 -38.14
N VAL A 254 -13.05 -36.15 -37.20
CA VAL A 254 -13.34 -37.57 -37.49
C VAL A 254 -14.77 -37.76 -38.00
N ILE A 255 -15.75 -37.08 -37.38
CA ILE A 255 -17.15 -37.13 -37.81
C ILE A 255 -17.31 -36.56 -39.23
N ALA A 256 -16.69 -35.41 -39.52
CA ALA A 256 -16.72 -34.78 -40.83
C ALA A 256 -16.13 -35.71 -41.92
N ARG A 257 -14.98 -36.34 -41.65
CA ARG A 257 -14.35 -37.30 -42.58
C ARG A 257 -15.24 -38.51 -42.87
N ARG A 258 -15.92 -39.06 -41.86
CA ARG A 258 -16.84 -40.20 -42.05
C ARG A 258 -18.06 -39.83 -42.89
N ARG A 259 -18.53 -38.58 -42.81
CA ARG A 259 -19.67 -38.10 -43.62
C ARG A 259 -19.27 -37.80 -45.06
N GLY A 260 -18.06 -37.29 -45.29
CA GLY A 260 -17.55 -37.03 -46.64
C GLY A 260 -17.38 -38.28 -47.50
N ASN A 261 -17.09 -39.44 -46.89
CA ASN A 261 -16.93 -40.72 -47.61
C ASN A 261 -18.27 -41.43 -47.92
N ARG A 262 -19.41 -40.80 -47.65
CA ARG A 262 -20.76 -41.35 -47.90
C ARG A 262 -21.55 -40.53 -48.94
N ALA A 263 -20.91 -39.56 -49.59
CA ALA A 263 -21.38 -38.86 -50.78
C ALA A 263 -20.52 -39.27 -51.97
#